data_AF-A0A371QVX7-F1
#
_entry.id   AF-A0A371QVX7-F1
#
_cell.length_a   1.000
_cell.length_b   1.000
_cell.length_c   1.000
_cell.angle_alpha   90.00
_cell.angle_beta   90.00
_cell.angle_gamma   90.00
#
_symmetry.space_group_name_H-M   'P 1'
#
loop_
_entity.id
_entity.type
_entity.pdbx_description
1 polymer ?
#
loop_
_entity_poly.entity_id
_entity_poly.type
_entity_poly.pdbx_seq_one_letter_code
_entity_poly.pdbx_strand_id
1 'polypeptide(L)'
;MYCREAVKKALFALDREVFIETVERRGGWLLAICYVKSQSQPDFCYQVFLKIKLGTRYFVGHCECPDFKFRGGPCKHIVRAKVALREYLKIKKGVK
;
A
#
# COMPACT_ATOMS: atom_id res chain seq x y z
N MET A 1 -8.52 4.03 -10.22
CA MET A 1 -9.91 3.55 -10.05
C MET A 1 -10.64 4.39 -9.01
N TYR A 2 -11.96 4.30 -8.88
CA TYR A 2 -12.66 5.02 -7.82
C TYR A 2 -12.37 4.37 -6.46
N CYS A 3 -12.17 5.18 -5.42
CA CYS A 3 -11.90 4.67 -4.08
C CYS A 3 -13.03 3.79 -3.53
N ARG A 4 -14.29 4.04 -3.92
CA ARG A 4 -15.44 3.18 -3.57
C ARG A 4 -15.28 1.74 -4.07
N GLU A 5 -14.58 1.54 -5.19
CA GLU A 5 -14.32 0.22 -5.76
C GLU A 5 -13.17 -0.46 -5.02
N ALA A 6 -12.12 0.30 -4.69
CA ALA A 6 -11.01 -0.17 -3.88
C ALA A 6 -11.47 -0.66 -2.50
N VAL A 7 -12.38 0.08 -1.84
CA VAL A 7 -12.96 -0.29 -0.54
C VAL A 7 -13.63 -1.67 -0.60
N LYS A 8 -14.41 -1.93 -1.66
CA LYS A 8 -15.14 -3.21 -1.81
C LYS A 8 -14.20 -4.43 -1.94
N LYS A 9 -12.99 -4.22 -2.45
CA LYS A 9 -11.98 -5.27 -2.65
C LYS A 9 -11.02 -5.39 -1.47
N ALA A 10 -11.04 -4.45 -0.53
CA ALA A 10 -10.03 -4.33 0.51
C ALA A 10 -10.23 -5.35 1.64
N LEU A 11 -9.17 -6.10 1.98
CA LEU A 11 -9.12 -6.91 3.19
C LEU A 11 -8.67 -6.12 4.43
N PHE A 12 -8.09 -4.93 4.23
CA PHE A 12 -7.69 -4.02 5.30
C PHE A 12 -7.70 -2.57 4.81
N ALA A 13 -8.03 -1.64 5.70
CA ALA A 13 -7.99 -0.21 5.42
C ALA A 13 -7.26 0.53 6.55
N LEU A 14 -6.37 1.46 6.18
CA LEU A 14 -5.74 2.40 7.09
C LEU A 14 -6.29 3.81 6.82
N ASP A 15 -6.87 4.43 7.85
CA ASP A 15 -7.38 5.81 7.86
C ASP A 15 -8.32 6.19 6.69
N ARG A 16 -8.95 5.20 6.05
CA ARG A 16 -9.72 5.36 4.81
C ARG A 16 -8.92 6.01 3.66
N GLU A 17 -7.61 6.02 3.75
CA GLU A 17 -6.70 6.53 2.72
C GLU A 17 -5.96 5.41 1.98
N VAL A 18 -5.70 4.30 2.64
CA VAL A 18 -5.00 3.14 2.06
C VAL A 18 -5.85 1.90 2.22
N PHE A 19 -6.03 1.19 1.13
CA PHE A 19 -6.79 -0.05 1.06
C PHE A 19 -5.86 -1.16 0.60
N ILE A 20 -5.76 -2.25 1.35
CA ILE A 20 -4.97 -3.42 0.96
C ILE A 20 -5.94 -4.43 0.38
N GLU A 21 -5.74 -4.80 -0.89
CA GLU A 21 -6.57 -5.78 -1.59
C GLU A 21 -6.09 -7.20 -1.32
N THR A 22 -4.79 -7.44 -1.52
CA THR A 22 -4.18 -8.77 -1.33
C THR A 22 -2.85 -8.65 -0.61
N VAL A 23 -2.52 -9.70 0.14
CA VAL A 23 -1.21 -9.88 0.76
C VAL A 23 -0.80 -11.33 0.58
N GLU A 24 0.33 -11.54 -0.10
CA GLU A 24 0.88 -12.85 -0.39
C GLU A 24 2.31 -12.96 0.16
N ARG A 25 2.62 -14.07 0.82
CA ARG A 25 3.98 -14.34 1.30
C ARG A 25 4.68 -15.29 0.33
N ARG A 26 5.82 -14.88 -0.22
CA ARG A 26 6.69 -15.71 -1.06
C ARG A 26 8.09 -15.77 -0.44
N GLY A 27 8.33 -16.82 0.34
CA GLY A 27 9.57 -16.98 1.09
C GLY A 27 9.83 -15.82 2.05
N GLY A 28 10.96 -15.13 1.86
CA GLY A 28 11.34 -13.93 2.62
C GLY A 28 10.65 -12.63 2.17
N TRP A 29 9.84 -12.68 1.11
CA TRP A 29 9.14 -11.53 0.57
C TRP A 29 7.66 -11.54 0.93
N LEU A 30 7.13 -10.35 1.15
CA LEU A 30 5.71 -10.10 1.29
C LEU A 30 5.28 -9.18 0.15
N LEU A 31 4.40 -9.66 -0.70
CA LEU A 31 3.83 -8.95 -1.83
C LEU A 31 2.45 -8.45 -1.43
N ALA A 32 2.12 -7.22 -1.79
CA ALA A 32 0.79 -6.66 -1.58
C ALA A 32 0.34 -5.82 -2.77
N ILE A 33 -0.94 -5.92 -3.07
CA ILE A 33 -1.64 -4.99 -3.94
C ILE A 33 -2.43 -4.05 -3.04
N CYS A 34 -2.13 -2.76 -3.14
CA CYS A 34 -2.78 -1.71 -2.38
C CYS A 34 -3.40 -0.68 -3.32
N TYR A 35 -4.44 -0.02 -2.87
CA TYR A 35 -4.99 1.17 -3.48
C TYR A 35 -4.84 2.33 -2.51
N VAL A 36 -4.23 3.42 -2.98
CA VAL A 36 -3.98 4.61 -2.14
C VAL A 36 -4.73 5.79 -2.73
N LYS A 37 -5.48 6.48 -1.88
CA LYS A 37 -6.23 7.68 -2.23
C LYS A 37 -5.30 8.76 -2.79
N SER A 38 -5.70 9.35 -3.92
CA SER A 38 -5.01 10.46 -4.53
C SER A 38 -5.15 11.73 -3.67
N GLN A 39 -4.09 12.53 -3.62
CA GLN A 39 -4.12 13.84 -2.97
C GLN A 39 -4.76 14.91 -3.87
N SER A 40 -4.64 14.77 -5.19
CA SER A 40 -5.17 15.72 -6.18
C SER A 40 -6.62 15.40 -6.56
N GLN A 41 -7.01 14.13 -6.52
CA GLN A 41 -8.34 13.65 -6.94
C GLN A 41 -8.97 12.78 -5.84
N PRO A 42 -9.72 13.37 -4.90
CA PRO A 42 -10.14 12.67 -3.67
C PRO A 42 -11.02 11.43 -3.91
N ASP A 43 -11.73 11.34 -5.04
CA ASP A 43 -12.56 10.17 -5.36
C ASP A 43 -11.76 9.02 -5.99
N PHE A 44 -10.51 9.27 -6.36
CA PHE A 44 -9.65 8.33 -7.05
C PHE A 44 -8.58 7.73 -6.15
N CYS A 45 -8.37 6.44 -6.36
CA CYS A 45 -7.32 5.67 -5.72
C CYS A 45 -6.41 5.08 -6.80
N TYR A 46 -5.10 5.20 -6.58
CA TYR A 46 -4.06 4.64 -7.45
C TYR A 46 -3.65 3.26 -6.96
N GLN A 47 -3.44 2.34 -7.90
CA GLN A 47 -2.90 1.03 -7.57
C GLN A 47 -1.42 1.15 -7.23
N VAL A 48 -1.02 0.43 -6.19
CA VAL A 48 0.35 0.34 -5.69
C VAL A 48 0.67 -1.14 -5.51
N PHE A 49 1.64 -1.61 -6.27
CA PHE A 49 2.26 -2.91 -6.05
C PHE A 49 3.42 -2.74 -5.10
N LEU A 50 3.46 -3.51 -4.02
CA LEU A 50 4.49 -3.41 -3.00
C LEU A 50 5.11 -4.77 -2.72
N LYS A 51 6.44 -4.80 -2.62
CA LYS A 51 7.22 -5.96 -2.17
C LYS A 51 8.08 -5.55 -1.00
N ILE A 52 7.88 -6.14 0.16
CA ILE A 52 8.70 -5.91 1.36
C ILE A 52 9.50 -7.17 1.67
N LYS A 53 10.80 -7.02 1.93
CA LYS A 53 11.63 -8.12 2.45
C LYS A 53 11.48 -8.18 3.97
N LEU A 54 10.92 -9.27 4.47
CA LEU A 54 10.71 -9.51 5.89
C LEU A 54 12.04 -9.47 6.65
N GLY A 55 12.03 -8.93 7.87
CA GLY A 55 13.22 -8.77 8.70
C GLY A 55 14.15 -7.62 8.28
N THR A 56 13.82 -6.86 7.24
CA THR A 56 14.64 -5.74 6.77
C THR A 56 13.81 -4.46 6.57
N ARG A 57 14.50 -3.34 6.31
CA ARG A 57 13.85 -2.08 5.89
C ARG A 57 13.63 -2.02 4.37
N TYR A 58 14.11 -3.00 3.61
CA TYR A 58 14.09 -3.01 2.16
C TYR A 58 12.69 -3.25 1.61
N PHE A 59 12.29 -2.39 0.66
CA PHE A 59 11.03 -2.49 -0.04
C PHE A 59 11.19 -1.96 -1.46
N VAL A 60 10.42 -2.53 -2.36
CA VAL A 60 10.30 -2.09 -3.75
C VAL A 60 8.82 -1.91 -4.00
N GLY A 61 8.45 -0.81 -4.66
CA GLY A 61 7.07 -0.60 -5.05
C GLY A 61 6.96 0.04 -6.41
N HIS A 62 5.81 -0.17 -7.02
CA HIS A 62 5.39 0.48 -8.25
C HIS A 62 4.05 1.15 -7.99
N CYS A 63 3.90 2.39 -8.44
CA CYS A 63 2.67 3.16 -8.32
C CYS A 63 2.35 3.79 -9.66
N GLU A 64 1.09 3.72 -10.06
CA GLU A 64 0.59 4.25 -11.33
C GLU A 64 0.24 5.75 -11.26
N CYS A 65 0.54 6.43 -10.14
CA CYS A 65 0.17 7.83 -10.01
C CYS A 65 0.96 8.71 -11.01
N PRO A 66 0.29 9.65 -11.70
CA PRO A 66 0.98 10.69 -12.47
C PRO A 66 1.60 11.73 -11.54
N ASP A 67 1.02 11.89 -10.35
CA ASP A 67 1.36 12.89 -9.35
C ASP A 67 2.47 12.38 -8.42
N PHE A 68 3.61 13.05 -8.45
CA PHE A 68 4.68 12.97 -7.46
C PHE A 68 5.50 11.66 -7.41
N LYS A 69 6.51 11.59 -8.29
CA LYS A 69 7.80 10.99 -7.91
C LYS A 69 8.52 12.01 -7.02
N PHE A 70 8.81 11.65 -5.77
CA PHE A 70 9.64 12.47 -4.89
C PHE A 70 10.99 12.69 -5.60
N ARG A 71 11.51 13.92 -5.70
CA ARG A 71 12.81 14.18 -6.35
C ARG A 71 13.90 13.34 -5.67
N GLY A 72 14.29 12.22 -6.30
CA GLY A 72 15.28 11.27 -5.79
C GLY A 72 14.77 10.16 -4.85
N GLY A 73 13.46 10.03 -4.60
CA GLY A 73 12.90 9.07 -3.64
C GLY A 73 11.65 8.31 -4.11
N PRO A 74 11.20 7.28 -3.36
CA PRO A 74 10.00 6.53 -3.69
C PRO A 74 8.75 7.43 -3.62
N CYS A 75 7.77 7.14 -4.47
CA CYS A 75 6.48 7.85 -4.47
C CYS A 75 5.82 7.82 -3.08
N LYS A 76 5.15 8.93 -2.69
CA LYS A 76 4.41 9.04 -1.42
C LYS A 76 3.39 7.91 -1.24
N HIS A 77 2.70 7.50 -2.30
CA HIS A 77 1.73 6.40 -2.26
C HIS A 77 2.40 5.06 -1.88
N ILE A 78 3.61 4.80 -2.37
CA ILE A 78 4.38 3.60 -2.00
C ILE A 78 4.74 3.63 -0.52
N VAL A 79 5.15 4.79 0.00
CA VAL A 79 5.48 4.95 1.42
C VAL A 79 4.25 4.73 2.29
N ARG A 80 3.10 5.31 1.93
CA ARG A 80 1.82 5.09 2.63
C ARG A 80 1.39 3.62 2.61
N ALA A 81 1.47 2.96 1.44
CA ALA A 81 1.18 1.54 1.30
C ALA A 81 2.09 0.67 2.19
N LYS A 82 3.37 1.02 2.32
CA LYS A 82 4.31 0.34 3.21
C LYS A 82 3.93 0.47 4.68
N VAL A 83 3.51 1.65 5.12
CA VAL A 83 3.05 1.86 6.50
C VAL A 83 1.80 1.02 6.76
N ALA A 84 0.79 1.10 5.87
CA ALA A 84 -0.42 0.30 5.99
C ALA A 84 -0.15 -1.21 6.05
N LEU A 85 0.77 -1.71 5.21
CA LEU A 85 1.13 -3.12 5.23
C LEU A 85 1.82 -3.55 6.52
N ARG A 86 2.63 -2.67 7.13
CA ARG A 86 3.24 -2.93 8.44
C ARG A 86 2.20 -2.98 9.56
N GLU A 87 1.25 -2.05 9.56
CA GLU A 87 0.15 -2.05 10.53
C GLU A 87 -0.73 -3.29 10.38
N TYR A 88 -1.08 -3.66 9.14
CA TYR A 88 -1.77 -4.92 8.86
C TYR A 88 -1.02 -6.13 9.43
N LEU A 89 0.30 -6.20 9.26
CA LEU A 89 1.10 -7.29 9.80
C LEU A 89 1.18 -7.31 11.34
N LYS A 90 1.19 -6.15 12.01
CA LYS A 90 1.14 -6.07 13.48
C LYS A 90 -0.17 -6.68 13.99
N ILE A 91 -1.29 -6.23 13.43
CA ILE A 91 -2.63 -6.71 13.76
C ILE A 91 -2.74 -8.21 13.49
N LYS A 92 -2.30 -8.68 12.31
CA LYS A 92 -2.36 -10.11 11.95
C LYS A 92 -1.51 -11.00 12.84
N LYS A 93 -0.41 -10.49 13.40
CA LYS A 93 0.45 -11.22 14.35
C LYS A 93 -0.02 -11.13 15.80
N GLY A 94 -1.12 -10.42 16.08
CA GLY A 94 -1.60 -10.19 17.44
C GLY A 94 -0.67 -9.30 18.28
N VAL A 95 0.23 -8.56 17.64
CA VAL A 95 1.12 -7.61 18.33
C VAL A 95 0.36 -6.29 18.40
N LYS A 96 -0.26 -6.02 19.56
CA LYS A 96 -0.84 -4.71 19.91
C LYS A 96 0.25 -3.67 20.07
#